data_AF-A0A931RCC6-F1
#
_entry.id   AF-A0A931RCC6-F1
#
_cell.length_a   1.000
_cell.length_b   1.000
_cell.length_c   1.000
_cell.angle_alpha   90.00
_cell.angle_beta   90.00
_cell.angle_gamma   90.00
#
_symmetry.space_group_name_H-M   'P 1'
#
loop_
_entity.id
_entity.type
_entity.pdbx_description
1 polymer ?
#
loop_
_entity_poly.entity_id
_entity_poly.type
_entity_poly.pdbx_seq_one_letter_code
_entity_poly.pdbx_strand_id
1 'polypeptide(L)'
;GWTGLNSVKHIPTYLNSKNIDLAQWQEADSLATDINRATGDRRPQAMRSGTSEYLIYHPNAASAGSSPSLNKKKAAGIRLNLTAASGTFNVEWFRASDGLTQSGGTVSGGASRDFTAPWTGQDVVLYIKK
;
A
#
# COMPACT_ATOMS: atom_id res chain seq x y z
N GLY A 1 -2.25 8.18 -22.58
CA GLY A 1 -2.55 9.24 -21.61
C GLY A 1 -1.61 9.09 -20.44
N TRP A 2 -0.88 10.14 -20.10
CA TRP A 2 0.28 10.14 -19.19
C TRP A 2 -0.03 9.62 -17.77
N THR A 3 0.39 8.40 -17.46
CA THR A 3 0.28 7.76 -16.14
C THR A 3 1.63 7.82 -15.43
N GLY A 4 1.83 8.88 -14.65
CA GLY A 4 3.01 9.12 -13.81
C GLY A 4 2.57 9.87 -12.55
N LEU A 5 3.24 10.96 -12.16
CA LEU A 5 2.88 11.84 -11.03
C LEU A 5 1.37 12.16 -10.89
N ASN A 6 0.62 12.23 -12.00
CA ASN A 6 -0.84 12.41 -11.98
C ASN A 6 -1.62 11.29 -11.27
N SER A 7 -1.09 10.07 -11.18
CA SER A 7 -1.69 8.98 -10.39
C SER A 7 -1.47 9.19 -8.89
N VAL A 8 -0.38 9.85 -8.50
CA VAL A 8 -0.03 10.05 -7.08
C VAL A 8 -0.75 11.27 -6.48
N LYS A 9 -1.38 12.11 -7.31
CA LYS A 9 -1.97 13.39 -6.89
C LYS A 9 -3.03 13.29 -5.80
N HIS A 10 -3.70 12.14 -5.68
CA HIS A 10 -4.74 11.92 -4.68
C HIS A 10 -4.18 11.44 -3.33
N ILE A 11 -2.96 10.92 -3.29
CA ILE A 11 -2.35 10.39 -2.05
C ILE A 11 -2.21 11.49 -0.99
N PRO A 12 -1.68 12.70 -1.27
CA PRO A 12 -1.59 13.74 -0.24
C PRO A 12 -2.95 14.11 0.36
N THR A 13 -3.99 14.24 -0.47
CA THR A 13 -5.36 14.51 0.00
C THR A 13 -5.89 13.38 0.87
N TYR A 14 -5.63 12.12 0.49
CA TYR A 14 -6.01 10.97 1.28
C TYR A 14 -5.34 10.96 2.65
N LEU A 15 -4.01 11.15 2.71
CA LEU A 15 -3.26 11.18 3.98
C LEU A 15 -3.77 12.29 4.90
N ASN A 16 -3.99 13.49 4.36
CA ASN A 16 -4.58 14.60 5.11
C ASN A 16 -5.97 14.25 5.66
N SER A 17 -6.82 13.59 4.86
CA SER A 17 -8.17 13.18 5.29
C SER A 17 -8.15 12.15 6.43
N LYS A 18 -7.05 11.40 6.57
CA LYS A 18 -6.83 10.41 7.63
C LYS A 18 -6.04 10.98 8.81
N ASN A 19 -5.69 12.27 8.78
CA ASN A 19 -4.81 12.91 9.75
C ASN A 19 -3.46 12.19 9.90
N ILE A 20 -2.91 11.73 8.77
CA ILE A 20 -1.61 11.05 8.70
C ILE A 20 -0.54 12.07 8.31
N ASP A 21 0.35 12.36 9.24
CA ASP A 21 1.61 13.07 8.98
C ASP A 21 2.75 12.05 8.87
N LEU A 22 3.21 11.79 7.64
CA LEU A 22 4.28 10.82 7.40
C LEU A 22 5.60 11.21 8.09
N ALA A 23 5.83 12.48 8.42
CA ALA A 23 7.02 12.89 9.15
C ALA A 23 7.06 12.35 10.59
N GLN A 24 5.91 11.96 11.15
CA GLN A 24 5.79 11.37 12.48
C GLN A 24 5.82 9.83 12.46
N TRP A 25 5.78 9.23 11.27
CA TRP A 25 5.74 7.79 11.08
C TRP A 25 7.15 7.22 10.88
N GLN A 26 7.33 5.94 11.17
CA GLN A 26 8.60 5.24 11.00
C GLN A 26 8.62 4.49 9.66
N GLU A 27 9.74 4.53 8.95
CA GLU A 27 9.98 3.67 7.79
C GLU A 27 9.87 2.19 8.21
N ALA A 28 9.20 1.40 7.40
CA ALA A 28 8.87 0.01 7.68
C ALA A 28 8.96 -0.89 6.44
N ASP A 29 9.75 -0.50 5.44
CA ASP A 29 9.90 -1.22 4.16
C ASP A 29 10.24 -2.70 4.35
N SER A 30 11.02 -3.05 5.39
CA SER A 30 11.37 -4.43 5.71
C SER A 30 10.20 -5.32 6.13
N LEU A 31 9.04 -4.74 6.48
CA LEU A 31 7.85 -5.49 6.85
C LEU A 31 6.97 -5.85 5.65
N ALA A 32 7.14 -5.20 4.50
CA ALA A 32 6.29 -5.39 3.33
C ALA A 32 7.07 -5.97 2.15
N THR A 33 6.52 -7.00 1.53
CA THR A 33 7.06 -7.61 0.30
C THR A 33 5.96 -7.77 -0.74
N ASP A 34 6.32 -7.69 -2.02
CA ASP A 34 5.38 -8.02 -3.09
C ASP A 34 5.23 -9.54 -3.21
N ILE A 35 3.98 -10.02 -3.24
CA ILE A 35 3.67 -11.46 -3.40
C ILE A 35 4.20 -11.99 -4.74
N ASN A 36 4.28 -11.13 -5.76
CA ASN A 36 4.84 -11.47 -7.08
C ASN A 36 6.36 -11.26 -7.16
N ARG A 37 7.05 -11.00 -6.05
CA ARG A 37 8.49 -10.81 -5.94
C ARG A 37 9.04 -9.59 -6.72
N ALA A 38 8.25 -8.55 -6.90
CA ALA A 38 8.75 -7.26 -7.35
C ALA A 38 9.77 -6.67 -6.35
N THR A 39 10.86 -6.13 -6.88
CA THR A 39 12.00 -5.59 -6.12
C THR A 39 12.42 -4.23 -6.65
N GLY A 40 13.35 -3.56 -5.95
CA GLY A 40 13.81 -2.20 -6.29
C GLY A 40 12.63 -1.23 -6.33
N ASP A 41 12.59 -0.35 -7.32
CA ASP A 41 11.55 0.68 -7.47
C ASP A 41 10.13 0.13 -7.73
N ARG A 42 9.99 -1.18 -7.93
CA ARG A 42 8.68 -1.84 -8.17
C ARG A 42 8.07 -2.47 -6.92
N ARG A 43 8.83 -2.51 -5.81
CA ARG A 43 8.41 -3.13 -4.55
C ARG A 43 7.42 -2.23 -3.79
N PRO A 44 6.65 -2.77 -2.83
CA PRO A 44 5.92 -1.95 -1.88
C PRO A 44 6.85 -1.12 -0.99
N GLN A 45 6.40 0.09 -0.66
CA GLN A 45 7.03 0.98 0.30
C GLN A 45 6.08 1.11 1.49
N ALA A 46 6.60 0.98 2.71
CA ALA A 46 5.80 0.88 3.91
C ALA A 46 6.27 1.84 5.00
N MET A 47 5.28 2.40 5.70
CA MET A 47 5.45 3.18 6.90
C MET A 47 4.54 2.63 8.00
N ARG A 48 4.90 2.88 9.26
CA ARG A 48 4.07 2.51 10.41
C ARG A 48 4.05 3.58 11.48
N SER A 49 3.00 3.56 12.29
CA SER A 49 2.95 4.25 13.58
C SER A 49 2.85 3.20 14.68
N GLY A 50 3.99 2.93 15.34
CA GLY A 50 4.10 1.88 16.35
C GLY A 50 3.75 0.48 15.83
N THR A 51 2.82 -0.19 16.51
CA THR A 51 2.26 -1.51 16.11
C THR A 51 0.74 -1.47 15.92
N SER A 52 0.20 -0.26 15.75
CA SER A 52 -1.25 -0.02 15.64
C SER A 52 -1.68 0.38 14.24
N GLU A 53 -0.78 0.95 13.45
CA GLU A 53 -1.10 1.46 12.12
C GLU A 53 0.02 1.19 11.12
N TYR A 54 -0.35 0.82 9.90
CA TYR A 54 0.57 0.56 8.79
C TYR A 54 -0.01 1.14 7.50
N LEU A 55 0.85 1.79 6.72
CA LEU A 55 0.55 2.38 5.43
C LEU A 55 1.52 1.81 4.41
N ILE A 56 1.02 1.18 3.36
CA ILE A 56 1.85 0.54 2.34
C ILE A 56 1.43 1.05 0.97
N TYR A 57 2.29 1.78 0.28
CA TYR A 57 2.12 2.11 -1.12
C TYR A 57 2.68 0.97 -1.98
N HIS A 58 1.90 0.51 -2.96
CA HIS A 58 2.34 -0.46 -3.93
C HIS A 58 2.18 0.10 -5.34
N PRO A 59 3.27 0.35 -6.09
CA PRO A 59 3.21 1.00 -7.40
C PRO A 59 2.60 0.11 -8.49
N ASN A 60 2.46 -1.20 -8.21
CA ASN A 60 1.98 -2.21 -9.16
C ASN A 60 2.66 -2.09 -10.52
N ALA A 61 3.96 -1.81 -10.50
CA ALA A 61 4.71 -1.45 -11.69
C ALA A 61 5.08 -2.72 -12.51
N ALA A 62 4.75 -2.71 -13.80
CA ALA A 62 5.33 -3.65 -14.77
C ALA A 62 6.78 -3.26 -15.10
N SER A 63 7.04 -1.97 -15.25
CA SER A 63 8.37 -1.38 -15.47
C SER A 63 8.60 -0.19 -14.53
N ALA A 64 9.86 0.06 -14.17
CA ALA A 64 10.30 1.24 -13.43
C ALA A 64 11.40 1.98 -14.21
N GLY A 65 11.89 3.12 -13.70
CA GLY A 65 12.89 3.97 -14.37
C GLY A 65 12.25 5.06 -15.25
N SER A 66 12.89 5.41 -16.36
CA SER A 66 12.50 6.56 -17.21
C SER A 66 11.15 6.42 -17.93
N SER A 67 10.56 5.22 -17.94
CA SER A 67 9.23 4.96 -18.51
C SER A 67 8.48 3.96 -17.65
N PRO A 68 8.05 4.38 -16.45
CA PRO A 68 7.35 3.50 -15.54
C PRO A 68 5.96 3.18 -16.10
N SER A 69 5.50 1.95 -15.90
CA SER A 69 4.19 1.52 -16.37
C SER A 69 3.52 0.60 -15.36
N LEU A 70 2.19 0.68 -15.27
CA LEU A 70 1.39 -0.18 -14.41
C LEU A 70 1.24 -1.58 -15.02
N ASN A 71 1.26 -2.60 -14.18
CA ASN A 71 0.95 -3.97 -14.55
C ASN A 71 -0.56 -4.15 -14.73
N LYS A 72 -1.04 -3.94 -15.95
CA LYS A 72 -2.47 -4.02 -16.31
C LYS A 72 -3.10 -5.41 -16.16
N LYS A 73 -2.32 -6.45 -15.91
CA LYS A 73 -2.80 -7.84 -15.80
C LYS A 73 -2.91 -8.34 -14.36
N LYS A 74 -2.41 -7.59 -13.38
CA LYS A 74 -2.38 -8.01 -11.98
C LYS A 74 -2.88 -6.91 -11.04
N ALA A 75 -3.51 -7.32 -9.95
CA ALA A 75 -3.69 -6.46 -8.79
C ALA A 75 -2.39 -6.43 -7.97
N ALA A 76 -2.19 -5.34 -7.22
CA ALA A 76 -1.12 -5.26 -6.24
C ALA A 76 -1.30 -6.34 -5.16
N GLY A 77 -0.24 -7.12 -4.89
CA GLY A 77 -0.23 -8.16 -3.88
C GLY A 77 0.82 -7.88 -2.82
N ILE A 78 0.41 -7.64 -1.59
CA ILE A 78 1.29 -7.24 -0.49
C ILE A 78 1.30 -8.36 0.56
N ARG A 79 2.47 -8.85 0.91
CA ARG A 79 2.70 -9.63 2.13
C ARG A 79 3.27 -8.72 3.20
N LEU A 80 2.52 -8.54 4.28
CA LEU A 80 2.90 -7.69 5.41
C LEU A 80 3.17 -8.55 6.65
N ASN A 81 4.34 -8.36 7.24
CA ASN A 81 4.72 -9.03 8.47
C ASN A 81 4.14 -8.33 9.70
N LEU A 82 3.09 -8.91 10.30
CA LEU A 82 2.44 -8.41 11.52
C LEU A 82 2.78 -9.24 12.77
N THR A 83 3.86 -10.03 12.77
CA THR A 83 4.19 -10.90 13.91
C THR A 83 4.37 -10.14 15.23
N ALA A 84 4.94 -8.94 15.18
CA ALA A 84 5.12 -8.07 16.35
C ALA A 84 3.87 -7.27 16.74
N ALA A 85 2.77 -7.42 16.02
CA ALA A 85 1.58 -6.59 16.18
C ALA A 85 0.35 -7.45 16.42
N SER A 86 -0.12 -7.54 17.65
CA SER A 86 -1.32 -8.31 18.02
C SER A 86 -2.61 -7.50 17.84
N GLY A 87 -3.76 -8.18 17.87
CA GLY A 87 -5.08 -7.55 17.77
C GLY A 87 -5.69 -7.61 16.37
N THR A 88 -6.84 -6.99 16.21
CA THR A 88 -7.58 -6.93 14.94
C THR A 88 -7.38 -5.58 14.30
N PHE A 89 -7.08 -5.56 13.01
CA PHE A 89 -6.93 -4.36 12.20
C PHE A 89 -8.09 -4.25 11.21
N ASN A 90 -8.63 -3.05 11.06
CA ASN A 90 -9.45 -2.66 9.92
C ASN A 90 -8.56 -2.46 8.70
N VAL A 91 -9.03 -2.91 7.55
CA VAL A 91 -8.30 -2.85 6.28
C VAL A 91 -9.01 -1.90 5.34
N GLU A 92 -8.27 -0.94 4.79
CA GLU A 92 -8.74 -0.02 3.76
C GLU A 92 -7.77 -0.01 2.58
N TRP A 93 -8.32 -0.08 1.38
CA TRP A 93 -7.62 0.13 0.13
C TRP A 93 -7.94 1.51 -0.41
N PHE A 94 -6.94 2.16 -0.98
CA PHE A 94 -7.08 3.43 -1.68
C PHE A 94 -6.45 3.31 -3.07
N ARG A 95 -7.19 3.70 -4.11
CA ARG A 95 -6.72 3.71 -5.49
C ARG A 95 -6.13 5.07 -5.82
N ALA A 96 -4.85 5.11 -6.16
CA ALA A 96 -4.15 6.36 -6.36
C ALA A 96 -4.72 7.14 -7.57
N SER A 97 -5.08 6.44 -8.65
CA SER A 97 -5.50 7.06 -9.92
C SER A 97 -6.70 8.02 -9.82
N ASP A 98 -7.63 7.80 -8.88
CA ASP A 98 -8.87 8.58 -8.76
C ASP A 98 -9.31 8.84 -7.32
N GLY A 99 -8.58 8.32 -6.33
CA GLY A 99 -8.84 8.56 -4.93
C GLY A 99 -9.94 7.69 -4.31
N LEU A 100 -10.45 6.68 -5.01
CA LEU A 100 -11.48 5.81 -4.47
C LEU A 100 -10.94 4.92 -3.35
N THR A 101 -11.72 4.82 -2.26
CA THR A 101 -11.45 3.93 -1.14
C THR A 101 -12.37 2.71 -1.17
N GLN A 102 -11.88 1.57 -0.67
CA GLN A 102 -12.67 0.35 -0.52
C GLN A 102 -12.22 -0.41 0.73
N SER A 103 -13.19 -0.83 1.55
CA SER A 103 -12.91 -1.69 2.70
C SER A 103 -12.39 -3.06 2.27
N GLY A 104 -11.34 -3.53 2.95
CA GLY A 104 -10.82 -4.89 2.85
C GLY A 104 -11.28 -5.80 3.99
N GLY A 105 -12.22 -5.35 4.82
CA GLY A 105 -12.68 -6.07 6.01
C GLY A 105 -11.72 -5.91 7.19
N THR A 106 -11.53 -6.99 7.96
CA THR A 106 -10.61 -7.02 9.09
C THR A 106 -9.61 -8.15 8.97
N VAL A 107 -8.46 -8.00 9.63
CA VAL A 107 -7.38 -8.98 9.65
C VAL A 107 -6.80 -9.07 11.06
N SER A 108 -6.46 -10.29 11.49
CA SER A 108 -5.74 -10.49 12.74
C SER A 108 -4.24 -10.28 12.55
N GLY A 109 -3.63 -9.55 13.46
CA GLY A 109 -2.19 -9.48 13.61
C GLY A 109 -1.58 -10.75 14.21
N GLY A 110 -0.31 -10.68 14.62
CA GLY A 110 0.44 -11.78 15.22
C GLY A 110 1.02 -12.77 14.21
N ALA A 111 0.85 -12.54 12.90
CA ALA A 111 1.40 -13.37 11.84
C ALA A 111 1.68 -12.54 10.58
N SER A 112 2.42 -13.10 9.62
CA SER A 112 2.45 -12.53 8.27
C SER A 112 1.11 -12.70 7.58
N ARG A 113 0.66 -11.66 6.87
CA ARG A 113 -0.64 -11.61 6.20
C ARG A 113 -0.49 -11.15 4.76
N ASP A 114 -1.27 -11.79 3.89
CA ASP A 114 -1.32 -11.47 2.47
C ASP A 114 -2.56 -10.63 2.17
N PHE A 115 -2.36 -9.59 1.40
CA PHE A 115 -3.37 -8.62 1.00
C PHE A 115 -3.34 -8.49 -0.52
N THR A 116 -4.50 -8.55 -1.16
CA THR A 116 -4.64 -8.31 -2.61
C THR A 116 -5.59 -7.14 -2.82
N ALA A 117 -5.14 -6.15 -3.59
CA ALA A 117 -5.96 -5.00 -3.93
C ALA A 117 -7.20 -5.41 -4.73
N PRO A 118 -8.35 -4.73 -4.54
CA PRO A 118 -9.58 -5.05 -5.27
C PRO A 118 -9.54 -4.61 -6.74
N TRP A 119 -8.51 -3.88 -7.17
CA TRP A 119 -8.40 -3.36 -8.53
C TRP A 119 -7.17 -3.91 -9.25
N THR A 120 -7.39 -4.43 -10.45
CA THR A 120 -6.32 -4.85 -11.36
C THR A 120 -5.76 -3.65 -12.12
N GLY A 121 -4.45 -3.59 -12.34
CA GLY A 121 -3.83 -2.58 -13.20
C GLY A 121 -3.70 -1.18 -12.60
N GLN A 122 -3.82 -1.09 -11.26
CA GLN A 122 -3.77 0.13 -10.48
C GLN A 122 -2.63 0.08 -9.47
N ASP A 123 -2.00 1.23 -9.24
CA ASP A 123 -1.25 1.52 -8.04
C ASP A 123 -2.20 1.87 -6.89
N VAL A 124 -1.80 1.50 -5.69
CA VAL A 124 -2.68 1.51 -4.52
C VAL A 124 -1.93 1.87 -3.26
N VAL A 125 -2.69 2.30 -2.26
CA VAL A 125 -2.27 2.33 -0.87
C VAL A 125 -3.11 1.33 -0.09
N LEU A 126 -2.46 0.48 0.70
CA LEU A 126 -3.06 -0.31 1.76
C LEU A 126 -2.87 0.45 3.06
N TYR A 127 -3.97 0.78 3.74
CA TYR A 127 -3.94 1.34 5.08
C TYR A 127 -4.63 0.36 6.04
N ILE A 128 -3.92 -0.05 7.09
CA ILE A 128 -4.51 -0.85 8.16
C ILE A 128 -4.31 -0.16 9.51
N LYS A 129 -5.34 -0.22 10.34
CA LYS A 129 -5.34 0.38 11.69
C LYS A 129 -6.18 -0.43 12.65
N LYS A 130 -5.78 -0.46 13.92
CA LYS A 130 -6.63 -0.96 15.01
C LYS A 130 -7.81 -0.03 15.27
#